data_AF-A0A7C6WLB8-F1
#
_entry.id   AF-A0A7C6WLB8-F1
#
_cell.length_a   1.000
_cell.length_b   1.000
_cell.length_c   1.000
_cell.angle_alpha   90.00
_cell.angle_beta   90.00
_cell.angle_gamma   90.00
#
_symmetry.space_group_name_H-M   'P 1'
#
loop_
_entity.id
_entity.type
_entity.pdbx_description
1 polymer ?
#
loop_
_entity_poly.entity_id
_entity_poly.type
_entity_poly.pdbx_seq_one_letter_code
_entity_poly.pdbx_strand_id
1 'polypeptide(L)'
;MEVTNIEKVNKSRVKVFIDGEYAFPLYNKDIILYQLEEGTNISEEVYESIKEELVFYRSKLKAMSLLMTMDRTEFQLRQKLQRLAYP
;
A
#
# COMPACT_ATOMS: atom_id res chain seq x y z
N MET A 1 11.43 7.46 10.27
CA MET A 1 10.12 7.74 9.66
C MET A 1 9.06 7.48 10.71
N GLU A 2 8.16 8.43 10.96
CA GLU A 2 7.12 8.30 12.00
C GLU A 2 5.75 8.04 11.36
N VAL A 3 5.03 7.04 11.88
CA VAL A 3 3.64 6.81 11.47
C VAL A 3 2.76 7.89 12.06
N THR A 4 2.33 8.83 11.23
CA THR A 4 1.58 10.02 11.65
C THR A 4 0.08 9.77 11.72
N ASN A 5 -0.44 8.86 10.89
CA ASN A 5 -1.87 8.52 10.89
C ASN A 5 -2.13 7.15 10.26
N ILE A 6 -3.15 6.45 10.75
CA ILE A 6 -3.64 5.18 10.22
C ILE A 6 -5.16 5.30 9.99
N GLU A 7 -5.55 5.63 8.77
CA GLU A 7 -6.95 5.84 8.40
C GLU A 7 -7.61 4.53 7.93
N LYS A 8 -8.65 4.07 8.62
CA LYS A 8 -9.43 2.89 8.21
C LYS A 8 -10.35 3.22 7.05
N VAL A 9 -10.00 2.72 5.86
CA VAL A 9 -10.84 2.86 4.65
C VAL A 9 -12.01 1.89 4.67
N ASN A 10 -11.78 0.64 5.08
CA ASN A 10 -12.77 -0.44 5.08
C ASN A 10 -12.48 -1.48 6.17
N LYS A 11 -13.35 -2.49 6.34
CA LYS A 11 -13.13 -3.62 7.28
C LYS A 11 -11.81 -4.35 7.10
N SER A 12 -11.21 -4.30 5.92
CA SER A 12 -9.98 -5.02 5.59
C SER A 12 -8.81 -4.12 5.21
N ARG A 13 -9.04 -2.85 4.83
CA ARG A 13 -8.02 -1.96 4.27
C ARG A 13 -7.86 -0.68 5.07
N VAL A 14 -6.63 -0.22 5.13
CA VAL A 14 -6.17 0.90 5.94
C VAL A 14 -5.16 1.69 5.13
N LYS A 15 -5.18 3.01 5.26
CA LYS A 15 -4.18 3.90 4.67
C LYS A 15 -3.21 4.28 5.78
N VAL A 16 -1.93 4.13 5.51
CA VAL A 16 -0.87 4.54 6.42
C VAL A 16 -0.29 5.85 5.92
N PHE A 17 -0.14 6.81 6.83
CA PHE A 17 0.52 8.08 6.60
C PHE A 17 1.82 8.10 7.40
N ILE A 18 2.90 8.49 6.74
CA ILE A 18 4.24 8.57 7.31
C ILE A 18 4.73 10.00 7.11
N ASP A 19 5.21 10.62 8.19
CA ASP A 19 5.72 11.99 8.19
C ASP A 19 4.72 13.03 7.58
N GLY A 20 3.40 12.76 7.70
CA GLY A 20 2.33 13.61 7.18
C GLY A 20 1.92 13.31 5.73
N GLU A 21 2.63 12.42 5.04
CA GLU A 21 2.36 12.05 3.65
C GLU A 21 1.72 10.66 3.54
N TYR A 22 0.90 10.48 2.49
CA TYR A 22 0.33 9.18 2.19
C TYR A 22 1.42 8.20 1.73
N ALA A 23 1.66 7.15 2.50
CA ALA A 23 2.71 6.18 2.22
C ALA A 23 2.20 5.01 1.38
N PHE A 24 1.29 4.20 1.93
CA PHE A 24 0.80 3.00 1.25
C PHE A 24 -0.54 2.47 1.78
N PRO A 25 -1.27 1.68 0.97
CA PRO A 25 -2.46 0.98 1.41
C PRO A 25 -2.10 -0.39 1.98
N LEU A 26 -2.36 -0.60 3.26
CA LEU A 26 -2.17 -1.88 3.94
C LEU A 26 -3.50 -2.57 4.25
N TYR A 27 -3.46 -3.88 4.48
CA TYR A 27 -4.58 -4.58 5.09
C TYR A 27 -4.46 -4.56 6.62
N ASN A 28 -5.59 -4.70 7.31
CA ASN A 28 -5.63 -4.78 8.78
C ASN A 28 -4.71 -5.88 9.33
N LYS A 29 -4.55 -6.99 8.59
CA LYS A 29 -3.63 -8.07 8.97
C LYS A 29 -2.17 -7.64 8.95
N ASP A 30 -1.80 -6.79 7.99
CA ASP A 30 -0.42 -6.32 7.85
C ASP A 30 -0.08 -5.35 8.98
N ILE A 31 -1.03 -4.50 9.39
CA ILE A 31 -0.85 -3.62 10.56
C ILE A 31 -0.56 -4.43 11.82
N ILE A 32 -1.28 -5.53 12.03
CA ILE A 32 -1.07 -6.42 13.19
C ILE A 32 0.28 -7.15 13.06
N LEU A 33 0.64 -7.60 11.87
CA LEU A 33 1.89 -8.34 11.62
C LEU A 33 3.14 -7.47 11.85
N TYR A 34 3.11 -6.24 11.35
CA TYR A 34 4.20 -5.28 11.48
C TYR A 34 4.08 -4.41 12.74
N GLN A 35 3.07 -4.66 13.59
CA GLN A 35 2.79 -3.89 14.82
C GLN A 35 2.82 -2.37 14.59
N LEU A 36 2.21 -1.93 13.48
CA LEU A 36 2.20 -0.52 13.11
C LEU A 36 1.14 0.21 13.95
N GLU A 37 1.58 1.15 14.77
CA GLU A 37 0.70 2.03 15.54
C GLU A 37 1.03 3.50 15.25
N GLU A 38 0.01 4.36 15.34
CA GLU A 38 0.22 5.81 15.25
C GLU A 38 1.20 6.28 16.33
N GLY A 39 2.16 7.13 15.95
CA GLY A 39 3.25 7.58 16.81
C GLY A 39 4.42 6.60 16.93
N THR A 40 4.38 5.47 16.22
CA THR A 40 5.51 4.52 16.18
C THR A 40 6.55 4.96 15.16
N ASN A 41 7.81 4.89 15.56
CA ASN A 41 8.94 5.06 14.64
C ASN A 41 9.19 3.75 13.88
N ILE A 42 9.12 3.84 12.56
CA ILE A 42 9.53 2.77 11.63
C ILE A 42 10.96 3.05 11.18
N SER A 43 11.78 2.00 11.15
CA SER A 43 13.10 2.04 10.50
C SER A 43 12.96 2.04 8.98
N GLU A 44 13.91 2.68 8.29
CA GLU A 44 13.96 2.72 6.82
C GLU A 44 13.88 1.31 6.20
N GLU A 45 14.57 0.33 6.80
CA GLU A 45 14.60 -1.06 6.36
C GLU A 45 13.22 -1.74 6.39
N VAL A 46 12.44 -1.48 7.46
CA VAL A 46 11.08 -2.02 7.59
C VAL A 46 10.15 -1.30 6.61
N TYR A 47 10.34 0.00 6.40
CA TYR A 47 9.58 0.74 5.40
C TYR A 47 9.84 0.24 3.98
N GLU A 48 11.11 0.05 3.60
CA GLU A 48 11.49 -0.47 2.29
C GLU A 48 11.01 -1.90 2.07
N SER A 49 11.14 -2.79 3.06
CA SER A 49 10.62 -4.16 2.95
C SER A 49 9.10 -4.17 2.76
N ILE A 50 8.34 -3.36 3.50
CA ILE A 50 6.89 -3.23 3.29
C ILE A 50 6.61 -2.70 1.87
N LYS A 51 7.35 -1.69 1.41
CA LYS A 51 7.14 -1.08 0.10
C LYS A 51 7.46 -2.05 -1.05
N GLU A 52 8.61 -2.70 -1.04
CA GLU A 52 9.06 -3.56 -2.13
C GLU A 52 8.44 -4.96 -2.06
N GLU A 53 8.45 -5.60 -0.90
CA GLU A 53 8.02 -6.99 -0.80
C GLU A 53 6.50 -7.11 -0.74
N LEU A 54 5.82 -6.16 -0.11
CA LEU A 54 4.38 -6.23 0.10
C LEU A 54 3.61 -5.40 -0.92
N VAL A 55 3.88 -4.10 -0.97
CA VAL A 55 3.08 -3.15 -1.77
C VAL A 55 3.36 -3.35 -3.26
N PHE A 56 4.62 -3.42 -3.66
CA PHE A 56 4.99 -3.60 -5.07
C PHE A 56 4.57 -4.98 -5.60
N TYR A 57 4.78 -6.05 -4.84
CA TYR A 57 4.30 -7.39 -5.19
C TYR A 57 2.78 -7.42 -5.42
N ARG A 58 1.99 -6.80 -4.53
CA ARG A 58 0.53 -6.71 -4.68
C ARG A 58 0.12 -5.84 -5.86
N SER A 59 0.83 -4.75 -6.10
CA SER A 59 0.61 -3.88 -7.27
C SER A 59 0.80 -4.66 -8.56
N LYS A 60 1.87 -5.47 -8.65
CA LYS A 60 2.15 -6.35 -9.79
C LYS A 60 1.07 -7.42 -9.97
N LEU A 61 0.66 -8.10 -8.90
CA LEU A 61 -0.44 -9.07 -8.95
C LEU A 61 -1.74 -8.42 -9.42
N LYS A 62 -2.02 -7.19 -8.98
CA LYS A 62 -3.22 -6.47 -9.40
C LYS A 62 -3.15 -6.09 -10.87
N ALA A 63 -2.01 -5.60 -11.34
CA ALA A 63 -1.73 -5.34 -12.75
C ALA A 63 -1.96 -6.60 -13.61
N MET A 64 -1.39 -7.74 -13.19
CA MET A 64 -1.58 -9.03 -13.87
C MET A 64 -3.05 -9.46 -13.91
N SER A 65 -3.77 -9.36 -12.79
CA SER A 65 -5.21 -9.66 -12.75
C SER A 65 -6.02 -8.77 -13.69
N LEU A 66 -5.67 -7.49 -13.81
CA LEU A 66 -6.34 -6.56 -14.71
C LEU A 66 -6.11 -6.92 -16.19
N LEU A 67 -4.90 -7.36 -16.54
CA LEU A 67 -4.53 -7.80 -17.89
C LEU A 67 -5.13 -9.16 -18.24
N MET A 68 -5.23 -10.09 -17.28
CA MET A 68 -5.91 -11.37 -17.49
C MET A 68 -7.42 -11.22 -17.76
N THR A 69 -8.03 -10.12 -17.30
CA THR A 69 -9.46 -9.89 -17.49
C THR A 69 -9.76 -9.31 -18.87
N MET A 70 -8.93 -8.37 -19.34
CA MET A 70 -9.06 -7.72 -20.65
C MET A 70 -7.78 -6.96 -20.99
N ASP A 71 -7.57 -6.72 -22.29
CA ASP A 71 -6.50 -5.85 -22.77
C ASP A 71 -6.67 -4.43 -22.22
N ARG A 72 -5.55 -3.86 -21.78
CA ARG A 72 -5.47 -2.49 -21.24
C ARG A 72 -4.21 -1.83 -21.74
N THR A 73 -4.32 -0.55 -22.07
CA THR A 73 -3.14 0.28 -22.36
C THR A 73 -2.36 0.55 -21.07
N GLU A 74 -1.09 0.89 -21.20
CA GLU A 74 -0.24 1.29 -20.08
C GLU A 74 -0.90 2.42 -19.25
N PHE A 75 -1.43 3.44 -19.93
CA PHE A 75 -2.12 4.56 -19.28
C PHE A 75 -3.32 4.09 -18.45
N GLN A 76 -4.15 3.21 -18.99
CA GLN A 76 -5.30 2.65 -18.26
C GLN A 76 -4.85 1.82 -17.05
N LEU A 77 -3.77 1.06 -17.18
CA LEU A 77 -3.21 0.27 -16.09
C LEU A 77 -2.72 1.20 -14.96
N ARG A 78 -1.90 2.19 -15.31
CA ARG A 78 -1.33 3.18 -14.38
C ARG A 78 -2.43 3.95 -13.65
N GLN A 79 -3.43 4.44 -14.38
CA GLN A 79 -4.56 5.16 -13.80
C GLN A 79 -5.39 4.26 -12.86
N LYS A 80 -5.58 2.98 -13.19
CA LYS A 80 -6.33 2.05 -12.34
C LYS A 80 -5.56 1.71 -11.06
N LEU A 81 -4.25 1.53 -11.14
CA LEU A 81 -3.38 1.28 -9.98
C LEU A 81 -3.33 2.49 -9.05
N GLN A 82 -3.16 3.71 -9.59
CA GLN A 82 -3.21 4.94 -8.81
C GLN A 82 -4.56 5.13 -8.10
N ARG A 83 -5.68 4.83 -8.76
CA ARG A 83 -7.02 4.87 -8.12
C ARG A 83 -7.17 3.86 -6.99
N LEU A 84 -6.41 2.76 -7.02
CA LEU A 84 -6.36 1.76 -5.95
C LEU A 84 -5.32 2.13 -4.87
N ALA A 85 -4.73 3.32 -4.99
CA ALA A 85 -3.71 3.87 -4.11
C ALA A 85 -2.41 3.06 -4.08
N TYR A 86 -2.12 2.30 -5.15
CA TYR A 86 -0.80 1.71 -5.34
C TYR A 86 0.21 2.78 -5.80
N PRO A 87 1.47 2.73 -5.33
CA PRO A 87 2.54 3.62 -5.75
C PRO A 87 2.92 3.43 -7.23
#